data_AF-M0K8H1-F1
#
_entry.id   AF-M0K8H1-F1
#
_cell.length_a   1.000
_cell.length_b   1.000
_cell.length_c   1.000
_cell.angle_alpha   90.00
_cell.angle_beta   90.00
_cell.angle_gamma   90.00
#
_symmetry.space_group_name_H-M   'P 1'
#
loop_
_entity.id
_entity.type
_entity.pdbx_description
1 polymer ?
#
loop_
_entity_poly.entity_id
_entity_poly.type
_entity_poly.pdbx_seq_one_letter_code
_entity_poly.pdbx_strand_id
1 'polypeptide(L)' 'MDELLDVVDLVADSGFEGIVTWLVRIVGLVALLGGLGLWLFTEMGLLVVPAVLILAGMVLLVAPSILLLTAELA' A
#
# COMPACT_ATOMS: atom_id res chain seq x y z
N MET A 1 -18.70 -14.70 24.33
CA MET A 1 -17.73 -13.59 24.13
C MET A 1 -16.37 -14.15 23.74
N ASP A 2 -16.04 -15.38 24.14
CA ASP A 2 -14.83 -16.12 23.72
C ASP A 2 -14.70 -16.33 22.20
N GLU A 3 -15.69 -16.93 21.53
CA GLU A 3 -15.53 -17.38 20.13
C GLU A 3 -15.10 -16.28 19.12
N LEU A 4 -15.51 -15.02 19.35
CA LEU A 4 -15.13 -13.91 18.46
C LEU A 4 -13.69 -13.44 18.70
N LEU A 5 -13.21 -13.50 19.94
CA LEU A 5 -11.83 -13.16 20.26
C LEU A 5 -10.87 -14.25 19.76
N ASP A 6 -11.26 -15.53 19.87
CA ASP A 6 -10.48 -16.65 19.32
C ASP A 6 -10.33 -16.58 17.78
N VAL A 7 -11.38 -16.14 17.07
CA VAL A 7 -11.29 -15.93 15.61
C VAL A 7 -10.41 -14.74 15.26
N VAL A 8 -10.44 -13.67 16.06
CA VAL A 8 -9.58 -12.50 15.86
C VAL A 8 -8.11 -12.85 16.09
N ASP A 9 -7.80 -13.60 17.16
CA ASP A 9 -6.45 -14.09 17.42
C ASP A 9 -5.96 -15.03 16.31
N LEU A 10 -6.82 -15.91 15.79
CA LEU A 10 -6.49 -16.77 14.65
C LEU A 10 -6.21 -15.97 13.36
N VAL A 11 -6.97 -14.89 13.12
CA VAL A 11 -6.74 -14.01 11.96
C VAL A 11 -5.46 -13.18 12.16
N ALA A 12 -5.18 -12.71 13.37
CA ALA A 12 -3.94 -12.03 13.70
C ALA A 12 -2.73 -12.94 13.47
N ASP A 13 -2.79 -14.20 13.91
CA ASP A 13 -1.73 -15.19 13.72
C ASP A 13 -1.63 -15.75 12.28
N SER A 14 -2.65 -15.52 11.43
CA SER A 14 -2.69 -16.09 10.06
C SER A 14 -1.73 -15.44 9.05
N GLY A 15 -1.02 -14.37 9.43
CA GLY A 15 -0.18 -13.60 8.50
C GLY A 15 -0.99 -12.75 7.51
N PHE A 16 -2.29 -12.56 7.76
CA PHE A 16 -3.16 -11.71 6.95
C PHE A 16 -2.64 -10.28 6.85
N GLU A 17 -2.05 -9.75 7.93
CA GLU A 17 -1.40 -8.44 7.97
C GLU A 17 -0.24 -8.34 6.96
N GLY A 18 0.55 -9.40 6.81
CA GLY A 18 1.62 -9.50 5.82
C GLY A 18 1.09 -9.55 4.38
N ILE A 19 0.03 -10.31 4.14
CA ILE A 19 -0.61 -10.42 2.81
C ILE A 19 -1.26 -9.09 2.39
N VAL A 20 -2.00 -8.44 3.30
CA VAL A 20 -2.62 -7.14 3.03
C VAL A 20 -1.55 -6.09 2.73
N THR A 21 -0.50 -6.03 3.54
CA THR A 21 0.64 -5.12 3.30
C THR A 21 1.30 -5.37 1.95
N TRP A 22 1.49 -6.64 1.58
CA TRP A 22 2.05 -7.01 0.29
C TRP A 22 1.17 -6.60 -0.89
N LEU A 23 -0.15 -6.84 -0.80
CA LEU A 23 -1.11 -6.42 -1.84
C LEU A 23 -1.13 -4.89 -2.00
N VAL A 24 -1.17 -4.15 -0.90
CA VAL A 24 -1.12 -2.68 -0.91
C VAL A 24 0.16 -2.19 -1.59
N ARG A 25 1.31 -2.81 -1.31
CA ARG A 25 2.59 -2.48 -1.96
C ARG A 25 2.58 -2.78 -3.45
N ILE A 26 1.96 -3.87 -3.90
CA ILE A 26 1.83 -4.17 -5.34
C ILE A 26 1.01 -3.08 -6.03
N VAL A 27 -0.13 -2.69 -5.45
CA VAL A 27 -0.93 -1.60 -6.01
C VAL A 27 -0.13 -0.30 -6.06
N GLY A 28 0.63 0.00 -5.00
CA GLY A 28 1.54 1.15 -4.96
C GLY A 28 2.61 1.11 -6.04
N LEU A 29 3.23 -0.05 -6.27
CA LEU A 29 4.24 -0.24 -7.31
C LEU A 29 3.64 -0.07 -8.71
N VAL A 30 2.46 -0.65 -8.97
CA VAL A 30 1.75 -0.50 -10.24
C VAL A 30 1.39 0.97 -10.48
N ALA A 31 0.90 1.67 -9.47
CA ALA A 31 0.60 3.10 -9.57
C ALA A 31 1.86 3.93 -9.84
N LEU A 32 2.96 3.64 -9.15
CA LEU A 32 4.24 4.34 -9.34
C LEU A 32 4.79 4.14 -10.75
N LEU A 33 4.87 2.88 -11.20
CA LEU A 33 5.38 2.54 -12.54
C LEU A 33 4.44 3.05 -13.64
N GLY A 34 3.12 2.96 -13.43
CA GLY A 34 2.13 3.52 -14.34
C GLY A 34 2.24 5.04 -14.44
N GLY A 35 2.39 5.73 -13.32
CA GLY A 35 2.62 7.17 -13.28
C GLY A 35 3.91 7.56 -13.99
N LEU A 36 5.02 6.87 -13.72
CA LEU A 36 6.30 7.09 -14.44
C LEU A 36 6.17 6.82 -15.94
N GLY A 37 5.49 5.74 -16.33
CA GLY A 37 5.23 5.42 -17.72
C GLY A 37 4.42 6.51 -18.42
N LEU A 38 3.32 6.97 -17.80
CA LEU A 38 2.53 8.07 -18.35
C LEU A 38 3.36 9.35 -18.45
N TRP A 39 4.16 9.68 -17.43
CA TRP A 39 5.01 10.88 -17.48
C TRP A 39 6.03 10.84 -18.62
N LEU A 40 6.62 9.67 -18.90
CA LEU A 40 7.66 9.49 -19.92
C LEU A 40 7.11 9.34 -21.34
N PHE A 41 5.94 8.73 -21.51
CA PHE A 41 5.41 8.32 -22.81
C PHE A 41 4.16 9.08 -23.26
N THR A 42 3.68 10.06 -22.49
CA THR A 42 2.53 10.90 -22.86
C THR A 42 2.89 12.38 -22.96
N GLU A 43 1.95 13.16 -23.49
CA GLU A 43 2.12 14.58 -23.77
C GLU A 43 2.12 15.44 -22.50
N MET A 44 2.79 16.59 -22.56
CA MET A 44 2.94 17.54 -21.44
C MET A 44 1.62 18.13 -20.90
N GLY A 45 0.48 17.90 -21.58
CA GLY A 45 -0.84 18.30 -21.07
C GLY A 45 -1.37 17.40 -19.94
N LEU A 46 -0.79 16.20 -19.74
CA LEU A 46 -1.32 15.20 -18.82
C LEU A 46 -0.67 15.19 -17.42
N LEU A 47 0.26 16.10 -17.11
CA LEU A 47 1.17 16.04 -15.95
C LEU A 47 0.54 15.77 -14.57
N VAL A 48 -0.71 16.20 -14.35
CA VAL A 48 -1.40 16.01 -13.06
C VAL A 48 -1.63 14.53 -12.77
N VAL A 49 -2.07 13.74 -13.75
CA VAL A 49 -2.41 12.33 -13.56
C VAL A 49 -1.16 11.49 -13.20
N PRO A 50 -0.05 11.57 -13.96
CA PRO A 50 1.22 10.95 -13.58
C PRO A 50 1.71 11.37 -12.20
N ALA A 51 1.65 12.67 -11.87
CA ALA A 51 2.13 13.16 -10.58
C ALA A 51 1.32 12.57 -9.42
N VAL A 52 -0.01 12.54 -9.54
CA VAL A 52 -0.89 11.93 -8.51
C VAL A 52 -0.60 10.43 -8.38
N LEU A 53 -0.45 9.71 -9.48
CA LEU A 53 -0.14 8.27 -9.47
C LEU A 53 1.21 7.97 -8.80
N ILE A 54 2.24 8.76 -9.11
CA ILE A 54 3.57 8.64 -8.51
C ILE A 54 3.49 8.89 -7.01
N LEU A 55 2.87 9.99 -6.59
CA LEU A 55 2.75 10.35 -5.17
C LEU A 55 1.92 9.33 -4.39
N ALA A 56 0.75 8.94 -4.90
CA ALA A 56 -0.08 7.93 -4.28
C ALA A 56 0.63 6.57 -4.22
N GLY A 57 1.33 6.17 -5.29
CA GLY A 57 2.14 4.97 -5.32
C GLY A 57 3.24 4.96 -4.26
N MET A 58 3.96 6.07 -4.10
CA MET A 58 4.95 6.24 -3.04
C MET A 58 4.34 6.12 -1.65
N VAL A 59 3.19 6.76 -1.40
CA VAL A 59 2.47 6.66 -0.13
C VAL A 59 2.07 5.21 0.16
N LEU A 60 1.50 4.50 -0.82
CA LEU A 60 1.09 3.10 -0.65
C LEU A 60 2.28 2.16 -0.40
N LEU A 61 3.46 2.46 -0.94
CA LEU A 61 4.67 1.67 -0.70
C LEU A 61 5.23 1.89 0.71
N VAL A 62 5.18 3.12 1.21
CA VAL A 62 5.86 3.52 2.45
C VAL A 62 4.94 3.45 3.67
N ALA A 63 3.70 3.91 3.57
CA ALA A 63 2.77 4.04 4.69
C ALA A 63 2.54 2.73 5.47
N PRO A 64 2.35 1.56 4.85
CA PRO A 64 2.20 0.31 5.59
C PRO A 64 3.40 0.01 6.49
N SER A 65 4.62 0.27 6.02
CA SER A 65 5.85 0.06 6.79
C SER A 65 5.91 0.98 8.01
N ILE A 66 5.49 2.23 7.85
CA ILE A 66 5.43 3.19 8.95
C ILE A 66 4.39 2.75 9.98
N LEU A 67 3.20 2.35 9.52
CA LEU A 67 2.10 1.90 10.39
C LEU A 67 2.48 0.66 11.19
N LEU A 68 3.09 -0.34 10.56
CA LEU A 68 3.59 -1.54 11.23
C LEU A 68 4.65 -1.18 12.27
N LEU A 69 5.62 -0.36 11.89
CA LEU A 69 6.69 0.07 12.81
C LEU A 69 6.13 0.91 13.97
N THR A 70 5.06 1.68 13.77
CA THR A 70 4.42 2.40 14.88
C THR A 70 3.59 1.48 15.76
N ALA A 71 2.93 0.46 15.20
CA ALA A 71 2.19 -0.53 15.96
C ALA A 71 3.11 -1.39 16.85
N GLU A 72 4.29 -1.78 16.35
CA GLU A 72 5.30 -2.51 17.13
C GLU A 72 5.86 -1.70 18.32
N LEU A 73 5.76 -0.38 18.28
CA LEU A 73 6.29 0.53 19.31
C LEU A 73 5.24 1.01 20.33
N ALA A 74 3.95 0.74 20.10
CA ALA A 74 2.83 1.18 20.95
C ALA A 74 2.48 0.13 22.00
#